data_AF-A0A1F3LTD6-F1
#
_entry.id   AF-A0A1F3LTD6-F1
#
_cell.length_a   1.000
_cell.length_b   1.000
_cell.length_c   1.000
_cell.angle_alpha   90.00
_cell.angle_beta   90.00
_cell.angle_gamma   90.00
#
_symmetry.space_group_name_H-M   'P 1'
#
loop_
_entity.id
_entity.type
_entity.pdbx_description
1 polymer ?
#
loop_
_entity_poly.entity_id
_entity_poly.type
_entity_poly.pdbx_seq_one_letter_code
_entity_poly.pdbx_strand_id
1 'polypeptide(L)'
;MKRIFIFLTLLFVFIAGTSNAQTVSRKITDSFNPSTVRNLYEITIHVPLDEAKQLALAKLIEEEDAYFVNILRKEIYISIPSGNVLKKLHEENLRKVLNDEELDQYYRGICDDQAEAKAVEMREKTKVLLNTSYEEGKFVFASFYKIFLLSEVAKINYAGQPKILESEINRITEEELNVLREKCGISFDKNLNASRVWKFKTNTPYR
;
A
#
# COMPACT_ATOMS: atom_id res chain seq x y z
N MET A 1 42.51 11.55 17.49
CA MET A 1 41.85 11.42 16.17
C MET A 1 41.75 9.99 15.63
N LYS A 2 42.72 9.08 15.83
CA LYS A 2 42.64 7.69 15.32
C LYS A 2 41.57 6.78 15.96
N ARG A 3 41.15 7.06 17.21
CA ARG A 3 40.12 6.26 17.91
C ARG A 3 38.67 6.55 17.47
N ILE A 4 38.41 7.76 16.97
CA ILE A 4 37.09 8.17 16.45
C ILE A 4 36.82 7.54 15.08
N PHE A 5 37.86 7.44 14.25
CA PHE A 5 37.76 6.78 12.94
C PHE A 5 37.39 5.29 13.06
N ILE A 6 37.91 4.58 14.07
CA ILE A 6 37.61 3.15 14.31
C ILE A 6 36.14 2.96 14.72
N PHE A 7 35.60 3.86 15.56
CA PHE A 7 34.19 3.83 15.95
C PHE A 7 33.26 4.15 14.78
N LEU A 8 33.62 5.08 13.89
CA LEU A 8 32.83 5.40 12.71
C LEU A 8 32.83 4.26 11.67
N THR A 9 33.95 3.56 11.51
CA THR A 9 34.01 2.38 10.61
C THR A 9 33.23 1.19 11.15
N LEU A 10 33.17 0.99 12.48
CA LEU A 10 32.34 -0.04 13.11
C LEU A 10 30.84 0.29 13.02
N LEU A 11 30.47 1.57 13.06
CA LEU A 11 29.08 2.01 12.89
C LEU A 11 28.56 1.80 11.45
N PHE A 12 29.43 1.96 10.44
CA PHE A 12 29.07 1.74 9.03
C PHE A 12 28.96 0.26 8.63
N VAL A 13 29.70 -0.63 9.29
CA VAL A 13 29.59 -2.09 9.03
C VAL A 13 28.27 -2.67 9.54
N PHE A 14 27.63 -2.02 10.52
CA PHE A 14 26.32 -2.46 11.02
C PHE A 14 25.12 -2.02 10.15
N ILE A 15 25.31 -1.06 9.24
CA ILE A 15 24.25 -0.57 8.34
C ILE A 15 24.24 -1.35 7.01
N ALA A 16 25.32 -2.07 6.68
CA ALA A 16 25.41 -2.88 5.45
C ALA A 16 24.62 -4.21 5.51
N GLY A 17 23.95 -4.52 6.64
CA GLY A 17 23.35 -5.83 6.90
C GLY A 17 21.84 -5.95 6.72
N THR A 18 21.09 -4.89 6.38
CA THR A 18 19.62 -4.95 6.37
C THR A 18 18.94 -4.27 5.19
N SER A 19 19.66 -3.99 4.10
CA SER A 19 18.99 -3.78 2.82
C SER A 19 18.55 -5.16 2.29
N ASN A 20 17.46 -5.69 2.85
CA ASN A 20 16.65 -6.70 2.18
C ASN A 20 16.15 -6.02 0.89
N ALA A 21 16.94 -6.10 -0.17
CA ALA A 21 16.51 -5.64 -1.48
C ALA A 21 15.23 -6.40 -1.83
N GLN A 22 14.24 -5.70 -2.39
CA GLN A 22 12.98 -6.23 -2.90
C GLN A 22 13.24 -7.24 -4.03
N THR A 23 13.74 -8.41 -3.65
CA THR A 23 14.33 -9.41 -4.52
C THR A 23 14.01 -10.78 -3.97
N VAL A 24 13.74 -11.72 -4.88
CA VAL A 24 13.56 -13.13 -4.52
C VAL A 24 14.93 -13.78 -4.36
N SER A 25 15.11 -14.50 -3.27
CA SER A 25 16.37 -15.22 -3.02
C SER A 25 16.61 -16.31 -4.07
N ARG A 26 17.87 -16.51 -4.43
CA ARG A 26 18.28 -17.50 -5.45
C ARG A 26 17.84 -18.92 -5.10
N LYS A 27 17.77 -19.23 -3.81
CA LYS A 27 17.31 -20.55 -3.35
C LYS A 27 15.85 -20.79 -3.73
N ILE A 28 15.00 -19.77 -3.69
CA ILE A 28 13.61 -19.90 -4.13
C ILE A 28 13.54 -20.08 -5.64
N THR A 29 14.31 -19.30 -6.41
CA THR A 29 14.33 -19.43 -7.88
C THR A 29 14.79 -20.81 -8.34
N ASP A 30 15.69 -21.45 -7.59
CA ASP A 30 16.24 -22.77 -7.93
C ASP A 30 15.35 -23.93 -7.45
N SER A 31 14.46 -23.70 -6.47
CA SER A 31 13.74 -24.78 -5.76
C SER A 31 12.23 -24.85 -6.01
N PHE A 32 11.62 -23.78 -6.53
CA PHE A 32 10.17 -23.69 -6.72
C PHE A 32 9.78 -23.52 -8.19
N ASN A 33 8.51 -23.80 -8.51
CA ASN A 33 7.99 -23.57 -9.85
C ASN A 33 8.06 -22.07 -10.22
N PRO A 34 8.35 -21.72 -11.50
CA PRO A 34 8.28 -20.33 -11.97
C PRO A 34 6.99 -19.58 -11.61
N SER A 35 5.83 -20.23 -11.53
CA SER A 35 4.58 -19.58 -11.09
C SER A 35 4.66 -19.12 -9.64
N THR A 36 5.14 -19.99 -8.75
CA THR A 36 5.34 -19.70 -7.34
C THR A 36 6.36 -18.58 -7.14
N VAL A 37 7.48 -18.63 -7.88
CA VAL A 37 8.51 -17.59 -7.85
C VAL A 37 7.94 -16.24 -8.25
N ARG A 38 7.10 -16.21 -9.30
CA ARG A 38 6.42 -14.99 -9.74
C ARG A 38 5.47 -14.44 -8.68
N ASN A 39 4.59 -15.28 -8.14
CA ASN A 39 3.63 -14.87 -7.11
C ASN A 39 4.34 -14.36 -5.85
N LEU A 40 5.43 -15.02 -5.45
CA LEU A 40 6.26 -14.53 -4.34
C LEU A 40 6.91 -13.18 -4.68
N TYR A 41 7.40 -13.00 -5.92
CA TYR A 41 7.98 -11.74 -6.34
C TYR A 41 6.98 -10.58 -6.21
N GLU A 42 5.72 -10.79 -6.59
CA GLU A 42 4.62 -9.81 -6.45
C GLU A 42 4.37 -9.39 -4.99
N ILE A 43 4.75 -10.22 -4.00
CA ILE A 43 4.74 -9.84 -2.58
C ILE A 43 6.03 -9.10 -2.21
N THR A 44 7.19 -9.64 -2.60
CA THR A 44 8.51 -9.11 -2.19
C THR A 44 8.85 -7.75 -2.80
N ILE A 45 8.21 -7.38 -3.91
CA ILE A 45 8.36 -6.04 -4.50
C ILE A 45 7.74 -4.97 -3.60
N HIS A 46 6.76 -5.32 -2.77
CA HIS A 46 6.13 -4.39 -1.84
C HIS A 46 6.71 -4.49 -0.44
N VAL A 47 7.12 -5.68 -0.01
CA VAL A 47 7.63 -5.93 1.35
C VAL A 47 8.99 -6.63 1.31
N PRO A 48 10.03 -6.07 1.94
CA PRO A 48 11.31 -6.73 2.04
C PRO A 48 11.25 -7.91 3.02
N LEU A 49 11.41 -9.13 2.52
CA LEU A 49 11.32 -10.36 3.32
C LEU A 49 12.66 -11.08 3.39
N ASP A 50 12.98 -11.64 4.56
CA ASP A 50 14.11 -12.55 4.72
C ASP A 50 13.87 -13.90 4.01
N GLU A 51 14.94 -14.68 3.82
CA GLU A 51 14.86 -15.97 3.11
C GLU A 51 13.90 -16.97 3.79
N ALA A 52 13.79 -16.94 5.12
CA ALA A 52 12.94 -17.89 5.85
C ALA A 52 11.45 -17.61 5.59
N LYS A 53 11.04 -16.34 5.63
CA LYS A 53 9.69 -15.91 5.27
C LYS A 53 9.39 -16.14 3.79
N GLN A 54 10.36 -15.86 2.90
CA GLN A 54 10.22 -16.15 1.48
C GLN A 54 9.96 -17.65 1.22
N LEU A 55 10.69 -18.53 1.92
CA LEU A 55 10.51 -19.98 1.83
C LEU A 55 9.15 -20.43 2.37
N ALA A 56 8.70 -19.85 3.49
CA ALA A 56 7.40 -20.16 4.06
C ALA A 56 6.26 -19.75 3.13
N LEU A 57 6.32 -18.53 2.57
CA LEU A 57 5.33 -18.05 1.60
C LEU A 57 5.33 -18.88 0.31
N ALA A 58 6.50 -19.22 -0.23
CA ALA A 58 6.58 -20.02 -1.45
C ALA A 58 5.86 -21.37 -1.30
N LYS A 59 6.00 -22.03 -0.15
CA LYS A 59 5.27 -23.28 0.15
C LYS A 59 3.75 -23.08 0.22
N LEU A 60 3.31 -22.02 0.90
CA LEU A 60 1.88 -21.70 0.99
C LEU A 60 1.28 -21.36 -0.39
N ILE A 61 2.05 -20.69 -1.25
CA ILE A 61 1.65 -20.39 -2.63
C ILE A 61 1.54 -21.69 -3.46
N GLU A 62 2.46 -22.66 -3.31
CA GLU A 62 2.30 -23.97 -3.99
C GLU A 62 1.04 -24.71 -3.53
N GLU A 63 0.70 -24.63 -2.24
CA GLU A 63 -0.53 -25.20 -1.70
C GLU A 63 -1.78 -24.49 -2.25
N GLU A 64 -1.75 -23.15 -2.36
CA GLU A 64 -2.79 -22.35 -2.99
C GLU A 64 -2.96 -22.70 -4.47
N ASP A 65 -1.86 -22.81 -5.22
CA ASP A 65 -1.85 -23.20 -6.64
C ASP A 65 -2.44 -24.60 -6.83
N ALA A 66 -2.07 -25.56 -5.97
CA ALA A 66 -2.64 -26.91 -6.00
C ALA A 66 -4.16 -26.89 -5.71
N TYR A 67 -4.60 -26.06 -4.76
CA TYR A 67 -6.02 -25.89 -4.45
C TYR A 67 -6.79 -25.24 -5.61
N PHE A 68 -6.22 -24.21 -6.24
CA PHE A 68 -6.74 -23.57 -7.45
C PHE A 68 -6.92 -24.58 -8.59
N VAL A 69 -5.90 -25.41 -8.87
CA VAL A 69 -5.99 -26.48 -9.88
C VAL A 69 -7.12 -27.47 -9.55
N ASN A 70 -7.31 -27.81 -8.27
CA ASN A 70 -8.39 -28.70 -7.85
C ASN A 70 -9.78 -28.10 -8.04
N ILE A 71 -9.94 -26.77 -7.89
CA ILE A 71 -11.19 -26.08 -8.24
C ILE A 71 -11.42 -26.17 -9.75
N LEU A 72 -10.43 -25.85 -10.57
CA LEU A 72 -10.57 -25.87 -12.04
C LEU A 72 -10.85 -27.26 -12.61
N ARG A 73 -10.46 -28.34 -11.92
CA ARG A 73 -10.84 -29.71 -12.30
C ARG A 73 -12.33 -29.98 -12.11
N LYS A 74 -13.01 -29.23 -11.23
CA LYS A 74 -14.44 -29.38 -10.90
C LYS A 74 -15.29 -28.33 -11.60
N GLU A 75 -14.77 -27.13 -11.77
CA GLU A 75 -15.43 -25.97 -12.38
C GLU A 75 -14.65 -25.56 -13.62
N ILE A 76 -15.31 -25.43 -14.78
CA ILE A 76 -14.65 -25.01 -16.05
C ILE A 76 -14.09 -23.57 -15.94
N TYR A 77 -14.62 -22.76 -15.03
CA TYR A 77 -14.17 -21.40 -14.72
C TYR A 77 -14.25 -21.17 -13.20
N ILE A 78 -13.49 -20.21 -12.67
CA ILE A 78 -13.58 -19.86 -11.25
C ILE A 78 -14.88 -19.10 -11.00
N SER A 79 -15.82 -19.74 -10.28
CA SER A 79 -17.04 -19.09 -9.84
C SER A 79 -16.77 -18.03 -8.75
N ILE A 80 -17.70 -17.08 -8.57
CA ILE A 80 -17.59 -16.05 -7.52
C ILE A 80 -17.39 -16.67 -6.12
N PRO A 81 -18.15 -17.71 -5.71
CA PRO A 81 -17.93 -18.37 -4.43
C PRO A 81 -16.51 -18.95 -4.29
N SER A 82 -16.04 -19.69 -5.30
CA SER A 82 -14.72 -20.32 -5.27
C SER A 82 -13.58 -19.28 -5.30
N GLY A 83 -13.76 -18.19 -6.03
CA GLY A 83 -12.85 -17.04 -6.02
C GLY A 83 -12.77 -16.36 -4.64
N ASN A 84 -13.90 -16.21 -3.95
CA ASN A 84 -13.91 -15.67 -2.58
C ASN A 84 -13.21 -16.60 -1.59
N VAL A 85 -13.31 -17.92 -1.76
CA VAL A 85 -12.59 -18.90 -0.94
C VAL A 85 -11.08 -18.80 -1.17
N LEU A 86 -10.64 -18.75 -2.43
CA LEU A 86 -9.22 -18.56 -2.78
C LEU A 86 -8.66 -17.26 -2.20
N LYS A 87 -9.40 -16.15 -2.32
CA LYS A 87 -8.99 -14.86 -1.76
C LYS A 87 -8.80 -14.94 -0.24
N LYS A 88 -9.75 -15.55 0.47
CA LYS A 88 -9.63 -15.74 1.93
C LYS A 88 -8.45 -16.64 2.31
N LEU A 89 -8.24 -17.74 1.57
CA LEU A 89 -7.11 -18.64 1.80
C LEU A 89 -5.79 -17.88 1.66
N HIS A 90 -5.64 -17.07 0.61
CA HIS A 90 -4.48 -16.23 0.38
C HIS A 90 -4.26 -15.23 1.53
N GLU A 91 -5.31 -14.50 1.92
CA GLU A 91 -5.25 -13.55 3.04
C GLU A 91 -4.85 -14.23 4.36
N GLU A 92 -5.40 -15.42 4.65
CA GLU A 92 -5.06 -16.20 5.82
C GLU A 92 -3.60 -16.69 5.79
N ASN A 93 -3.11 -17.12 4.63
CA ASN A 93 -1.75 -17.58 4.45
C ASN A 93 -0.73 -16.45 4.60
N LEU A 94 -1.02 -15.26 4.05
CA LEU A 94 -0.21 -14.08 4.29
C LEU A 94 -0.12 -13.76 5.79
N ARG A 95 -1.26 -13.79 6.51
CA ARG A 95 -1.31 -13.54 7.96
C ARG A 95 -0.57 -14.57 8.82
N LYS A 96 -0.30 -15.77 8.30
CA LYS A 96 0.51 -16.78 9.01
C LYS A 96 2.00 -16.46 8.98
N VAL A 97 2.48 -15.70 7.99
CA VAL A 97 3.92 -15.47 7.77
C VAL A 97 4.31 -14.02 8.00
N LEU A 98 3.47 -13.08 7.57
CA LEU A 98 3.71 -11.66 7.66
C LEU A 98 3.18 -11.09 8.99
N ASN A 99 3.94 -10.18 9.59
CA ASN A 99 3.45 -9.40 10.73
C ASN A 99 2.52 -8.27 10.26
N ASP A 100 1.88 -7.57 11.21
CA ASP A 100 0.90 -6.53 10.90
C ASP A 100 1.49 -5.36 10.09
N GLU A 101 2.74 -4.97 10.35
CA GLU A 101 3.41 -3.90 9.61
C GLU A 101 3.74 -4.32 8.18
N GLU A 102 4.23 -5.54 7.99
CA GLU A 102 4.51 -6.14 6.69
C GLU A 102 3.23 -6.30 5.86
N LEU A 103 2.14 -6.73 6.49
CA LEU A 103 0.83 -6.82 5.83
C LEU A 103 0.32 -5.45 5.39
N ASP A 104 0.41 -4.44 6.27
CA ASP A 104 -0.01 -3.08 5.92
C ASP A 104 0.82 -2.54 4.75
N GLN A 105 2.13 -2.77 4.75
CA GLN A 105 3.00 -2.36 3.65
C GLN A 105 2.67 -3.10 2.35
N TYR A 106 2.39 -4.41 2.40
CA TYR A 106 1.95 -5.17 1.24
C TYR A 106 0.64 -4.61 0.68
N TYR A 107 -0.36 -4.38 1.53
CA TYR A 107 -1.66 -3.87 1.10
C TYR A 107 -1.58 -2.44 0.55
N ARG A 108 -0.69 -1.60 1.08
CA ARG A 108 -0.40 -0.30 0.46
C ARG A 108 0.20 -0.46 -0.93
N GLY A 109 1.15 -1.38 -1.08
CA GLY A 109 1.81 -1.65 -2.36
C GLY A 109 0.82 -2.04 -3.46
N ILE A 110 -0.09 -2.98 -3.18
CA ILE A 110 -1.09 -3.42 -4.17
C ILE A 110 -2.16 -2.36 -4.48
N CYS A 111 -2.36 -1.38 -3.58
CA CYS A 111 -3.33 -0.30 -3.74
C CYS A 111 -2.72 0.98 -4.32
N ASP A 112 -1.40 1.05 -4.50
CA ASP A 112 -0.65 2.26 -4.82
C ASP A 112 -1.07 2.89 -6.15
N ASP A 113 -0.96 2.12 -7.24
CA ASP A 113 -1.29 2.59 -8.60
C ASP A 113 -2.73 3.12 -8.71
N GLN A 114 -3.68 2.44 -8.07
CA GLN A 114 -5.07 2.86 -8.09
C GLN A 114 -5.30 4.14 -7.28
N ALA A 115 -4.63 4.26 -6.13
CA ALA A 115 -4.71 5.45 -5.30
C ALA A 115 -4.08 6.66 -6.00
N GLU A 116 -2.94 6.48 -6.66
CA GLU A 116 -2.27 7.50 -7.46
C GLU A 116 -3.17 7.98 -8.60
N ALA A 117 -3.72 7.07 -9.40
CA ALA A 117 -4.57 7.43 -10.54
C ALA A 117 -5.78 8.29 -10.11
N LYS A 118 -6.46 7.90 -9.03
CA LYS A 118 -7.60 8.66 -8.48
C LYS A 118 -7.15 10.02 -7.93
N ALA A 119 -5.98 10.09 -7.30
CA ALA A 119 -5.45 11.35 -6.77
C ALA A 119 -5.06 12.33 -7.88
N VAL A 120 -4.50 11.84 -8.99
CA VAL A 120 -4.26 12.64 -10.19
C VAL A 120 -5.57 13.21 -10.72
N GLU A 121 -6.60 12.38 -10.85
CA GLU A 121 -7.91 12.80 -11.35
C GLU A 121 -8.52 13.91 -10.49
N MET A 122 -8.45 13.77 -9.16
CA MET A 122 -8.90 14.78 -8.21
C MET A 122 -8.09 16.08 -8.28
N ARG A 123 -6.77 15.99 -8.47
CA ARG A 123 -5.91 17.17 -8.68
C ARG A 123 -6.32 17.92 -9.94
N GLU A 124 -6.48 17.24 -11.06
CA GLU A 124 -6.84 17.87 -12.34
C GLU A 124 -8.25 18.48 -12.29
N LYS A 125 -9.22 17.78 -11.69
CA LYS A 125 -10.57 18.32 -11.44
C LYS A 125 -10.51 19.60 -10.61
N THR A 126 -9.73 19.59 -9.53
CA THR A 126 -9.59 20.76 -8.63
C THR A 126 -8.89 21.92 -9.34
N LYS A 127 -7.89 21.63 -10.17
CA LYS A 127 -7.19 22.62 -10.98
C LYS A 127 -8.12 23.34 -11.94
N VAL A 128 -9.00 22.60 -12.64
CA VAL A 128 -9.99 23.19 -13.54
C VAL A 128 -11.00 24.05 -12.78
N LEU A 129 -11.48 23.58 -11.62
CA LEU A 129 -12.50 24.28 -10.83
C LEU A 129 -11.99 25.57 -10.18
N LEU A 130 -10.78 25.56 -9.61
CA LEU A 130 -10.28 26.63 -8.76
C LEU A 130 -9.06 27.38 -9.33
N ASN A 131 -8.65 27.04 -10.55
CA ASN A 131 -7.43 27.53 -11.20
C ASN A 131 -6.22 27.46 -10.27
N THR A 132 -5.98 26.28 -9.69
CA THR A 132 -4.93 26.08 -8.68
C THR A 132 -3.53 26.17 -9.30
N SER A 133 -2.59 26.67 -8.51
CA SER A 133 -1.16 26.62 -8.80
C SER A 133 -0.60 25.20 -8.69
N TYR A 134 0.62 25.01 -9.19
CA TYR A 134 1.34 23.74 -9.09
C TYR A 134 1.52 23.26 -7.64
N GLU A 135 1.83 24.17 -6.71
CA GLU A 135 2.04 23.82 -5.29
C GLU A 135 0.72 23.46 -4.59
N GLU A 136 -0.36 24.18 -4.85
CA GLU A 136 -1.70 23.78 -4.39
C GLU A 136 -2.06 22.38 -4.94
N GLY A 137 -1.73 22.12 -6.21
CA GLY A 137 -1.92 20.82 -6.85
C GLY A 137 -1.15 19.67 -6.16
N LYS A 138 0.06 19.93 -5.64
CA LYS A 138 0.82 18.92 -4.87
C LYS A 138 0.15 18.58 -3.56
N PHE A 139 -0.37 19.56 -2.83
CA PHE A 139 -1.10 19.31 -1.58
C PHE A 139 -2.37 18.50 -1.85
N VAL A 140 -3.16 18.92 -2.85
CA VAL A 140 -4.37 18.20 -3.27
C VAL A 140 -4.03 16.75 -3.61
N PHE A 141 -3.02 16.53 -4.45
CA PHE A 141 -2.58 15.18 -4.79
C PHE A 141 -2.18 14.37 -3.56
N ALA A 142 -1.31 14.90 -2.70
CA ALA A 142 -0.80 14.16 -1.55
C ALA A 142 -1.90 13.72 -0.58
N SER A 143 -2.85 14.61 -0.27
CA SER A 143 -3.95 14.29 0.64
C SER A 143 -4.95 13.33 0.00
N PHE A 144 -5.34 13.51 -1.27
CA PHE A 144 -6.23 12.55 -1.93
C PHE A 144 -5.58 11.19 -2.16
N TYR A 145 -4.28 11.14 -2.48
CA TYR A 145 -3.52 9.90 -2.55
C TYR A 145 -3.62 9.14 -1.21
N LYS A 146 -3.36 9.84 -0.10
CA LYS A 146 -3.43 9.23 1.23
C LYS A 146 -4.86 8.79 1.59
N ILE A 147 -5.88 9.60 1.28
CA ILE A 147 -7.29 9.22 1.48
C ILE A 147 -7.60 7.93 0.72
N PHE A 148 -7.27 7.87 -0.57
CA PHE A 148 -7.60 6.70 -1.39
C PHE A 148 -6.81 5.47 -0.97
N LEU A 149 -5.50 5.59 -0.77
CA LEU A 149 -4.64 4.50 -0.35
C LEU A 149 -5.12 3.89 0.97
N LEU A 150 -5.25 4.71 2.01
CA LEU A 150 -5.63 4.23 3.33
C LEU A 150 -7.07 3.72 3.37
N SER A 151 -7.98 4.29 2.57
CA SER A 151 -9.35 3.80 2.48
C SER A 151 -9.43 2.42 1.82
N GLU A 152 -8.66 2.14 0.77
CA GLU A 152 -8.63 0.81 0.16
C GLU A 152 -7.99 -0.22 1.11
N VAL A 153 -6.91 0.15 1.80
CA VAL A 153 -6.30 -0.70 2.84
C VAL A 153 -7.29 -0.97 3.99
N ALA A 154 -8.03 0.03 4.44
CA ALA A 154 -9.06 -0.13 5.47
C ALA A 154 -10.17 -1.11 5.04
N LYS A 155 -10.60 -1.08 3.77
CA LYS A 155 -11.59 -2.06 3.25
C LYS A 155 -11.09 -3.50 3.33
N ILE A 156 -9.79 -3.71 3.15
CA ILE A 156 -9.17 -5.03 3.29
C ILE A 156 -9.12 -5.43 4.78
N ASN A 157 -8.61 -4.54 5.64
CA ASN A 157 -8.42 -4.84 7.07
C ASN A 157 -9.74 -5.01 7.85
N TYR A 158 -10.77 -4.26 7.51
CA TYR A 158 -12.07 -4.28 8.19
C TYR A 158 -13.14 -4.97 7.34
N ALA A 159 -12.76 -5.89 6.46
CA ALA A 159 -13.68 -6.71 5.70
C ALA A 159 -14.67 -7.43 6.66
N GLY A 160 -15.97 -7.20 6.46
CA GLY A 160 -17.03 -7.73 7.33
C GLY A 160 -17.34 -6.91 8.59
N GLN A 161 -16.65 -5.79 8.83
CA GLN A 161 -16.87 -4.89 9.96
C GLN A 161 -17.30 -3.49 9.48
N PRO A 162 -18.52 -3.32 8.92
CA PRO A 162 -18.92 -2.12 8.20
C PRO A 162 -18.88 -0.85 9.05
N LYS A 163 -19.24 -0.93 10.33
CA LYS A 163 -19.23 0.24 11.24
C LYS A 163 -17.81 0.75 11.51
N ILE A 164 -16.85 -0.15 11.68
CA ILE A 164 -15.45 0.22 11.95
C ILE A 164 -14.83 0.77 10.67
N LEU A 165 -15.09 0.12 9.53
CA LEU A 165 -14.67 0.58 8.21
C LEU A 165 -15.16 2.01 7.92
N GLU A 166 -16.45 2.29 8.13
CA GLU A 166 -17.03 3.62 7.90
C GLU A 166 -16.40 4.68 8.81
N SER A 167 -16.24 4.36 10.10
CA SER A 167 -15.59 5.27 11.05
C SER A 167 -14.14 5.58 10.65
N GLU A 168 -13.39 4.59 10.20
CA GLU A 168 -11.98 4.75 9.84
C GLU A 168 -11.82 5.56 8.55
N ILE A 169 -12.63 5.28 7.52
CA ILE A 169 -12.63 6.06 6.28
C ILE A 169 -13.00 7.52 6.55
N ASN A 170 -14.00 7.77 7.41
CA ASN A 170 -14.39 9.12 7.79
C ASN A 170 -13.26 9.84 8.51
N ARG A 171 -12.59 9.17 9.47
CA ARG A 171 -11.43 9.72 10.20
C ARG A 171 -10.31 10.11 9.25
N ILE A 172 -9.88 9.20 8.36
CA ILE A 172 -8.84 9.45 7.36
C ILE A 172 -9.21 10.65 6.47
N THR A 173 -10.44 10.67 5.99
CA THR A 173 -10.93 11.73 5.10
C THR A 173 -10.94 13.08 5.80
N GLU A 174 -11.49 13.15 7.02
CA GLU A 174 -11.54 14.39 7.79
C GLU A 174 -10.14 14.93 8.12
N GLU A 175 -9.21 14.08 8.54
CA GLU A 175 -7.83 14.46 8.82
C GLU A 175 -7.15 15.07 7.60
N GLU A 176 -7.21 14.39 6.45
CA GLU A 176 -6.54 14.86 5.24
C GLU A 176 -7.22 16.08 4.60
N LEU A 177 -8.55 16.20 4.69
CA LEU A 177 -9.24 17.40 4.24
C LEU A 177 -8.94 18.61 5.15
N ASN A 178 -8.72 18.40 6.45
CA ASN A 178 -8.26 19.46 7.34
C ASN A 178 -6.83 19.89 7.01
N VAL A 179 -5.93 18.95 6.73
CA VAL A 179 -4.56 19.26 6.25
C VAL A 179 -4.60 20.11 4.98
N LEU A 180 -5.49 19.81 4.03
CA LEU A 180 -5.66 20.64 2.82
C LEU A 180 -6.12 22.06 3.14
N ARG A 181 -7.10 22.19 4.04
CA ARG A 181 -7.61 23.49 4.48
C ARG A 181 -6.51 24.33 5.14
N GLU A 182 -5.66 23.72 5.96
CA GLU A 182 -4.55 24.36 6.68
C GLU A 182 -3.36 24.71 5.78
N LYS A 183 -3.02 23.83 4.83
CA LYS A 183 -1.85 24.02 3.96
C LYS A 183 -2.12 24.93 2.76
N CYS A 184 -3.28 24.80 2.13
CA CYS A 184 -3.56 25.47 0.86
C CYS A 184 -4.90 26.21 0.80
N GLY A 185 -5.70 26.17 1.86
CA GLY A 185 -6.95 26.92 1.95
C GLY A 185 -8.04 26.40 1.03
N ILE A 186 -7.94 25.14 0.61
CA ILE A 186 -8.95 24.45 -0.17
C ILE A 186 -9.76 23.55 0.76
N SER A 187 -11.08 23.63 0.68
CA SER A 187 -12.00 22.72 1.37
C SER A 187 -12.81 21.91 0.38
N PHE A 188 -13.17 20.70 0.77
CA PHE A 188 -14.04 19.81 0.01
C PHE A 188 -15.32 19.56 0.80
N ASP A 189 -16.46 19.52 0.10
CA ASP A 189 -17.73 19.05 0.67
C ASP A 189 -17.80 17.50 0.68
N LYS A 190 -18.91 16.95 1.20
CA LYS A 190 -19.15 15.50 1.21
C LYS A 190 -19.23 14.85 -0.18
N ASN A 191 -19.46 15.66 -1.22
CA ASN A 191 -19.51 15.23 -2.62
C ASN A 191 -18.17 15.47 -3.34
N LEU A 192 -17.11 15.81 -2.60
CA LEU A 192 -15.78 16.14 -3.11
C LEU A 192 -15.77 17.32 -4.09
N ASN A 193 -16.65 18.30 -3.88
CA ASN A 193 -16.59 19.57 -4.58
C ASN A 193 -15.63 20.52 -3.86
N ALA A 194 -14.66 21.03 -4.61
CA ALA A 194 -13.64 21.92 -4.09
C ALA A 194 -14.15 23.36 -3.98
N SER A 195 -13.78 24.04 -2.90
CA SER A 195 -14.04 25.46 -2.65
C SER A 195 -12.83 26.12 -2.00
N ARG A 196 -12.66 27.43 -2.22
CA ARG A 196 -11.53 28.19 -1.69
C ARG A 196 -11.95 28.93 -0.42
N VAL A 197 -11.32 28.60 0.70
CA VAL A 197 -11.50 29.25 2.01
C VAL A 197 -10.58 30.46 2.15
N TRP A 198 -9.34 30.34 1.69
CA TRP A 198 -8.39 31.46 1.66
C TRP A 198 -7.40 31.29 0.50
N LYS A 199 -6.72 32.38 0.13
CA LYS A 199 -5.82 32.39 -1.02
C LYS A 199 -4.42 31.93 -0.61
N PHE A 200 -3.97 30.81 -1.19
CA PHE A 200 -2.61 30.33 -1.02
C PHE A 200 -1.58 31.34 -1.52
N LYS A 201 -0.47 31.46 -0.79
CA LYS A 201 0.75 32.16 -1.21
C LYS A 201 1.92 31.25 -0.89
N THR A 202 2.92 31.20 -1.76
CA THR A 202 4.08 30.30 -1.68
C THR A 202 4.93 30.46 -0.41
N ASN A 203 4.76 31.56 0.33
CA ASN A 203 5.42 31.83 1.62
C ASN A 203 4.43 31.94 2.79
N THR A 204 3.21 31.41 2.67
CA THR A 204 2.28 31.36 3.81
C THR A 204 2.80 30.33 4.82
N PRO A 205 3.09 30.71 6.08
CA PRO A 205 3.41 29.73 7.11
C PRO A 205 2.25 28.74 7.27
N TYR A 206 2.54 27.48 7.60
CA TYR A 206 1.53 26.50 7.99
C TYR A 206 0.60 27.14 9.04
N ARG A 207 -0.70 27.16 8.76
CA ARG A 207 -1.72 27.75 9.62
C ARG A 207 -2.40 26.71 10.47
#